data_AF-A0A661YJA4-F1
#
_entry.id   AF-A0A661YJA4-F1
#
_cell.length_a   1.000
_cell.length_b   1.000
_cell.length_c   1.000
_cell.angle_alpha   90.00
_cell.angle_beta   90.00
_cell.angle_gamma   90.00
#
_symmetry.space_group_name_H-M   'P 1'
#
loop_
_entity.id
_entity.type
_entity.pdbx_description
1 polymer ?
#
loop_
_entity_poly.entity_id
_entity_poly.type
_entity_poly.pdbx_seq_one_letter_code
_entity_poly.pdbx_strand_id
1 'polypeptide(L)'
;MWETSAIGLNDEPIPIPWLPPDTIEPDTTPPVQLIYPFHDNEELLYVPEDAHGFYMGNPSNLETEIEYDPESNQYKFQNKIGDLNYRNPSYMSFDEYQDFELKNSVRSYWKERSQSSTGLDRGDGIIPKIYVGGKFFETIFGNNTIDIRPQGSAELIFGIMNNKTENPTLNVRQRRTTNFDFDMKIQMNVVAKIGDKIEFRTNYNTEATFDFENKLQLKYEGKEDEIIKLIEAGNVSLPLNTTLITGNQSLFGIKTKLQFGRTMVTAVYSEQQSETSSVTVQGGAQSNEFYLTAVDYDQNKHFFLSHYFRDHYERSLSELPLIISDINITKVEVWVTNIGAAVTQNRNIVAFQDLGENKVIYNSNVDPIPGRNLPSNNSNTLLQQLDTAKIRDINTVSNYLKSLGFDPGVDFEKVEVARLLDPSEYTVNSKLGFISLNTTLNSDQTLAVAYQYTVIGQDSSAFQVGEFSDQGIVAPACLSVKLLKSTSLNTRVPMWDLMMKNIYSIGAYQVNRDKFIMNILYSGNNNGVPTGYFVEGPENIQG
;
A
#
# COMPACT_ATOMS: atom_id res chain seq x y z
N MET A 1 -11.32 17.16 -17.61
CA MET A 1 -10.88 18.53 -17.24
C MET A 1 -9.52 18.72 -17.88
N TRP A 2 -9.33 19.49 -18.94
CA TRP A 2 -10.01 20.70 -19.40
C TRP A 2 -10.20 20.58 -20.92
N GLU A 3 -11.41 20.71 -21.43
CA GLU A 3 -12.06 21.97 -21.83
C GLU A 3 -11.33 22.70 -22.96
N THR A 4 -12.09 22.76 -24.06
CA THR A 4 -11.96 23.55 -25.27
C THR A 4 -11.61 25.01 -25.02
N SER A 5 -10.67 25.54 -25.81
CA SER A 5 -10.65 26.94 -26.20
C SER A 5 -10.42 27.05 -27.70
N ALA A 6 -11.48 27.44 -28.40
CA ALA A 6 -11.41 27.95 -29.75
C ALA A 6 -10.70 29.31 -29.72
N ILE A 7 -9.65 29.45 -30.52
CA ILE A 7 -9.15 30.75 -30.96
C ILE A 7 -9.08 30.67 -32.48
N GLY A 8 -10.01 31.37 -33.13
CA GLY A 8 -9.97 31.59 -34.57
C GLY A 8 -8.76 32.43 -34.93
N LEU A 9 -8.06 32.02 -35.98
CA LEU A 9 -7.19 32.88 -36.75
C LEU A 9 -7.68 32.85 -38.19
N ASN A 10 -7.99 34.05 -38.66
CA ASN A 10 -8.61 34.37 -39.93
C ASN A 10 -7.82 33.78 -41.11
N ASP A 11 -8.57 33.27 -42.08
CA ASP A 11 -8.16 33.12 -43.47
C ASP A 11 -7.66 34.47 -44.00
N GLU A 12 -6.35 34.59 -44.23
CA GLU A 12 -5.86 35.43 -45.33
C GLU A 12 -5.20 34.51 -46.37
N PRO A 13 -5.72 34.49 -47.62
CA PRO A 13 -5.13 33.66 -48.66
C PRO A 13 -3.81 34.26 -49.14
N ILE A 14 -2.74 33.48 -49.01
CA ILE A 14 -1.44 33.76 -49.65
C ILE A 14 -1.64 33.64 -51.17
N PRO A 15 -1.21 34.62 -52.00
CA PRO A 15 -1.44 34.58 -53.43
C PRO A 15 -0.57 33.50 -54.08
N ILE A 16 -1.24 32.54 -54.72
CA ILE A 16 -0.62 31.51 -55.56
C ILE A 16 -0.03 32.20 -56.80
N PRO A 17 1.26 32.04 -57.12
CA PRO A 17 1.82 32.59 -58.35
C PRO A 17 1.15 31.91 -59.55
N TRP A 18 0.62 32.73 -60.47
CA TRP A 18 0.04 32.32 -61.74
C TRP A 18 1.05 31.47 -62.53
N LEU A 19 0.90 30.15 -62.48
CA LEU A 19 1.47 29.27 -63.49
C LEU A 19 0.61 29.42 -64.76
N PRO A 20 1.23 29.56 -65.95
CA PRO A 20 0.50 29.70 -67.20
C PRO A 20 -0.44 28.50 -67.39
N PRO A 21 -1.64 28.69 -67.98
CA PRO A 21 -2.55 27.58 -68.25
C PRO A 21 -1.82 26.56 -69.12
N ASP A 22 -1.54 25.37 -68.56
CA ASP A 22 -0.95 24.30 -69.33
C ASP A 22 -1.99 23.88 -70.37
N THR A 23 -1.56 23.94 -71.62
CA THR A 23 -2.42 24.03 -72.80
C THR A 23 -2.69 22.64 -73.35
N ILE A 24 -3.23 21.79 -72.48
CA ILE A 24 -3.84 20.53 -72.88
C ILE A 24 -5.34 20.74 -72.80
N GLU A 25 -5.98 20.66 -73.97
CA GLU A 25 -7.43 20.72 -74.13
C GLU A 25 -8.11 19.87 -73.05
N PRO A 26 -9.17 20.35 -72.38
CA PRO A 26 -10.00 19.45 -71.58
C PRO A 26 -10.50 18.37 -72.53
N ASP A 27 -10.23 17.11 -72.22
CA ASP A 27 -10.72 15.96 -72.96
C ASP A 27 -12.24 16.13 -73.11
N THR A 28 -12.68 16.41 -74.33
CA THR A 28 -14.08 16.70 -74.67
C THR A 28 -14.89 15.42 -74.89
N THR A 29 -14.37 14.27 -74.46
CA THR A 29 -15.18 13.06 -74.35
C THR A 29 -16.02 13.11 -73.07
N PRO A 30 -17.34 12.85 -73.13
CA PRO A 30 -18.12 12.64 -71.91
C PRO A 30 -17.46 11.51 -71.12
N PRO A 31 -17.39 11.60 -69.77
CA PRO A 31 -16.75 10.56 -68.97
C PRO A 31 -17.40 9.24 -69.34
N VAL A 32 -16.59 8.29 -69.83
CA VAL A 32 -17.06 6.95 -70.17
C VAL A 32 -17.70 6.39 -68.90
N GLN A 33 -19.02 6.28 -68.89
CA GLN A 33 -19.73 5.58 -67.81
C GLN A 33 -19.41 4.10 -67.97
N LEU A 34 -18.33 3.68 -67.33
CA LEU A 34 -17.96 2.28 -67.20
C LEU A 34 -19.09 1.59 -66.43
N ILE A 35 -19.50 0.41 -66.90
CA ILE A 35 -20.47 -0.46 -66.20
C ILE A 35 -20.01 -0.71 -64.75
N TYR A 36 -18.69 -0.73 -64.54
CA TYR A 36 -18.04 -0.70 -63.24
C TYR A 36 -17.18 0.57 -63.16
N PRO A 37 -17.59 1.60 -62.40
CA PRO A 37 -16.82 2.83 -62.27
C PRO A 37 -15.49 2.54 -61.56
N PHE A 38 -14.39 3.00 -62.16
CA PHE A 38 -13.09 3.08 -61.51
C PHE A 38 -12.85 4.55 -61.17
N HIS A 39 -12.49 4.81 -59.92
CA HIS A 39 -12.01 6.11 -59.49
C HIS A 39 -10.50 6.03 -59.47
N ASP A 40 -9.83 6.89 -60.23
CA ASP A 40 -8.39 7.01 -60.11
C ASP A 40 -8.05 7.73 -58.79
N ASN A 41 -6.97 7.33 -58.15
CA ASN A 41 -6.49 8.00 -56.95
C ASN A 41 -5.85 9.34 -57.37
N GLU A 42 -6.51 10.47 -57.10
CA GLU A 42 -6.02 11.81 -57.44
C GLU A 42 -4.93 12.33 -56.48
N GLU A 43 -4.61 11.59 -55.41
CA GLU A 43 -3.58 12.00 -54.46
C GLU A 43 -2.16 11.82 -55.02
N LEU A 44 -1.30 12.82 -54.76
CA LEU A 44 0.13 12.80 -55.12
C LEU A 44 0.90 11.70 -54.39
N LEU A 45 0.39 11.24 -53.25
CA LEU A 45 0.91 10.11 -52.50
C LEU A 45 0.10 8.87 -52.85
N TYR A 46 0.68 8.04 -53.70
CA TYR A 46 0.13 6.72 -53.96
C TYR A 46 0.44 5.81 -52.77
N VAL A 47 -0.54 5.60 -51.91
CA VAL A 47 -0.54 4.49 -50.97
C VAL A 47 -1.26 3.34 -51.66
N PRO A 48 -0.66 2.15 -51.79
CA PRO A 48 -1.39 0.99 -52.28
C PRO A 48 -2.61 0.76 -51.39
N GLU A 49 -3.79 1.11 -51.88
CA GLU A 49 -5.03 0.78 -51.18
C GLU A 49 -5.27 -0.72 -51.32
N ASP A 50 -5.73 -1.32 -50.22
CA ASP A 50 -6.20 -2.69 -50.23
C ASP A 50 -7.40 -2.77 -51.17
N ALA A 51 -7.18 -3.28 -52.39
CA ALA A 51 -8.25 -3.53 -53.33
C ALA A 51 -9.27 -4.46 -52.66
N HIS A 52 -10.50 -3.97 -52.51
CA HIS A 52 -11.64 -4.81 -52.13
C HIS A 52 -11.63 -6.05 -53.04
N GLY A 53 -11.91 -7.25 -52.53
CA GLY A 53 -11.81 -8.50 -53.33
C GLY A 53 -12.71 -8.57 -54.59
N PHE A 54 -13.52 -7.54 -54.83
CA PHE A 54 -14.30 -7.33 -56.05
C PHE A 54 -13.55 -6.53 -57.14
N TYR A 55 -12.46 -5.86 -56.81
CA TYR A 55 -11.56 -5.16 -57.72
C TYR A 55 -10.27 -5.96 -57.89
N MET A 56 -9.75 -6.04 -59.12
CA MET A 56 -8.44 -6.64 -59.36
C MET A 56 -7.38 -5.75 -58.70
N GLY A 57 -6.44 -6.35 -57.97
CA GLY A 57 -5.31 -5.62 -57.39
C GLY A 57 -4.43 -4.97 -58.45
N ASN A 58 -3.49 -4.15 -58.01
CA ASN A 58 -2.55 -3.48 -58.91
C ASN A 58 -1.73 -4.49 -59.72
N PRO A 59 -1.37 -4.16 -60.98
CA PRO A 59 -0.60 -5.05 -61.82
C PRO A 59 0.81 -5.23 -61.24
N SER A 60 1.39 -6.42 -61.41
CA SER A 60 2.66 -6.79 -60.77
C SER A 60 3.88 -6.00 -61.24
N ASN A 61 3.73 -5.19 -62.30
CA ASN A 61 4.78 -4.34 -62.86
C ASN A 61 4.72 -2.90 -62.36
N LEU A 62 3.81 -2.56 -61.44
CA LEU A 62 3.79 -1.27 -60.74
C LEU A 62 4.61 -1.40 -59.45
N GLU A 63 5.72 -0.67 -59.37
CA GLU A 63 6.60 -0.65 -58.19
C GLU A 63 6.68 0.75 -57.59
N THR A 64 6.67 0.84 -56.26
CA THR A 64 6.89 2.09 -55.52
C THR A 64 8.31 2.07 -54.94
N GLU A 65 9.17 2.97 -55.41
CA GLU A 65 10.53 3.15 -54.93
C GLU A 65 10.61 4.36 -54.00
N ILE A 66 11.26 4.20 -52.85
CA ILE A 66 11.44 5.25 -51.84
C ILE A 66 12.93 5.57 -51.73
N GLU A 67 13.28 6.83 -52.00
CA GLU A 67 14.67 7.30 -52.01
C GLU A 67 14.83 8.43 -50.99
N TYR A 68 15.83 8.35 -50.12
CA TYR A 68 16.13 9.41 -49.15
C TYR A 68 17.07 10.45 -49.76
N ASP A 69 16.66 11.72 -49.75
CA ASP A 69 17.50 12.84 -50.16
C ASP A 69 18.16 13.51 -48.94
N PRO A 70 19.48 13.35 -48.75
CA PRO A 70 20.19 13.91 -47.61
C PRO A 70 20.36 15.43 -47.64
N GLU A 71 20.20 16.10 -48.79
CA GLU A 71 20.35 17.56 -48.89
C GLU A 71 19.07 18.28 -48.44
N SER A 72 17.91 17.76 -48.82
CA SER A 72 16.59 18.30 -48.44
C SER A 72 16.00 17.66 -47.18
N ASN A 73 16.60 16.58 -46.68
CA ASN A 73 16.11 15.76 -45.56
C ASN A 73 14.67 15.25 -45.78
N GLN A 74 14.37 14.85 -47.02
CA GLN A 74 13.06 14.38 -47.46
C GLN A 74 13.16 12.99 -48.09
N TYR A 75 12.07 12.22 -47.99
CA TYR A 75 11.89 10.95 -48.68
C TYR A 75 11.08 11.17 -49.95
N LYS A 76 11.64 10.76 -51.08
CA LYS A 76 11.04 10.86 -52.41
C LYS A 76 10.38 9.53 -52.78
N PHE A 77 9.09 9.56 -53.03
CA PHE A 77 8.29 8.42 -53.47
C PHE A 77 8.13 8.44 -54.99
N GLN A 78 8.50 7.35 -55.67
CA GLN A 78 8.42 7.22 -57.12
C GLN A 78 7.62 5.97 -57.49
N ASN A 79 6.56 6.14 -58.31
CA ASN A 79 5.81 4.99 -58.84
C ASN A 79 6.26 4.71 -60.27
N LYS A 80 6.80 3.53 -60.51
CA LYS A 80 7.37 3.11 -61.80
C LYS A 80 6.60 1.94 -62.38
N ILE A 81 6.42 1.98 -63.70
CA ILE A 81 5.98 0.85 -64.51
C ILE A 81 7.12 0.52 -65.46
N GLY A 82 7.95 -0.47 -65.10
CA GLY A 82 9.25 -0.67 -65.74
C GLY A 82 10.13 0.58 -65.59
N ASP A 83 10.57 1.17 -66.70
CA ASP A 83 11.40 2.39 -66.70
C ASP A 83 10.58 3.69 -66.75
N LEU A 84 9.25 3.60 -66.88
CA LEU A 84 8.38 4.77 -66.98
C LEU A 84 7.91 5.21 -65.59
N ASN A 85 8.19 6.46 -65.22
CA ASN A 85 7.54 7.08 -64.06
C ASN A 85 6.05 7.27 -64.38
N TYR A 86 5.22 6.43 -63.76
CA TYR A 86 3.78 6.42 -63.96
C TYR A 86 3.12 7.70 -63.42
N ARG A 87 3.69 8.31 -62.37
CA ARG A 87 3.22 9.54 -61.74
C ARG A 87 4.35 10.46 -61.28
N ASN A 88 3.99 11.71 -61.00
CA ASN A 88 4.90 12.66 -60.37
C ASN A 88 5.35 12.17 -58.99
N PRO A 89 6.63 12.37 -58.62
CA PRO A 89 7.11 11.98 -57.32
C PRO A 89 6.49 12.86 -56.22
N SER A 90 6.21 12.24 -55.08
CA SER A 90 5.84 12.94 -53.84
C SER A 90 7.00 12.95 -52.86
N TYR A 91 6.99 13.93 -51.97
CA TYR A 91 8.03 14.11 -50.97
C TYR A 91 7.39 14.14 -49.58
N MET A 92 8.02 13.47 -48.63
CA MET A 92 7.68 13.55 -47.21
C MET A 92 8.91 14.04 -46.44
N SER A 93 8.70 14.87 -45.43
CA SER A 93 9.73 15.11 -44.42
C SER A 93 10.03 13.83 -43.63
N PHE A 94 11.14 13.81 -42.90
CA PHE A 94 11.50 12.68 -42.04
C PHE A 94 10.40 12.34 -41.01
N ASP A 95 9.81 13.34 -40.36
CA ASP A 95 8.78 13.14 -39.35
C ASP A 95 7.49 12.57 -39.98
N GLU A 96 7.08 13.07 -41.14
CA GLU A 96 5.93 12.55 -41.88
C GLU A 96 6.13 11.11 -42.36
N TYR A 97 7.36 10.78 -42.80
CA TYR A 97 7.71 9.42 -43.19
C TYR A 97 7.68 8.45 -42.00
N GLN A 98 8.19 8.86 -40.84
CA GLN A 98 8.15 8.06 -39.63
C GLN A 98 6.70 7.76 -39.20
N ASP A 99 5.83 8.77 -39.22
CA ASP A 99 4.41 8.60 -38.91
C ASP A 99 3.69 7.72 -39.93
N PHE A 100 4.03 7.84 -41.22
CA PHE A 100 3.50 7.00 -42.30
C PHE A 100 3.87 5.52 -42.09
N GLU A 101 5.14 5.22 -41.87
CA GLU A 101 5.65 3.85 -41.68
C GLU A 101 5.07 3.21 -40.41
N LEU A 102 4.93 3.99 -39.33
CA LEU A 102 4.28 3.53 -38.11
C LEU A 102 2.81 3.13 -38.35
N LYS A 103 2.04 3.96 -39.07
CA LYS A 103 0.65 3.63 -39.40
C LYS A 103 0.55 2.39 -40.30
N ASN A 104 1.45 2.27 -41.28
CA ASN A 104 1.43 1.16 -42.23
C ASN A 104 1.82 -0.18 -41.58
N SER A 105 2.80 -0.17 -40.67
CA SER A 105 3.21 -1.34 -39.89
C SER A 105 2.10 -1.84 -38.95
N VAL A 106 1.42 -0.93 -38.25
CA VAL A 106 0.26 -1.28 -37.40
C VAL A 106 -0.86 -1.90 -38.23
N ARG A 107 -1.19 -1.31 -39.39
CA ARG A 107 -2.22 -1.85 -40.30
C ARG A 107 -1.86 -3.25 -40.81
N SER A 108 -0.62 -3.44 -41.27
CA SER A 108 -0.12 -4.72 -41.77
C SER A 108 -0.16 -5.82 -40.71
N TYR A 109 0.23 -5.49 -39.47
CA TYR A 109 0.14 -6.40 -38.32
C TYR A 109 -1.29 -6.89 -38.08
N TRP A 110 -2.28 -5.99 -38.07
CA TRP A 110 -3.69 -6.37 -37.89
C TRP A 110 -4.23 -7.19 -39.07
N LYS A 111 -3.79 -6.92 -40.29
CA LYS A 111 -4.17 -7.68 -41.49
C LYS A 111 -3.68 -9.12 -41.41
N GLU A 112 -2.41 -9.34 -41.12
CA GLU A 112 -1.82 -10.67 -40.94
C GLU A 112 -2.51 -11.43 -39.80
N ARG A 113 -2.78 -10.75 -38.69
CA ARG A 113 -3.50 -11.33 -37.55
C ARG A 113 -4.91 -11.77 -37.94
N SER A 114 -5.64 -10.96 -38.73
CA SER A 114 -6.98 -11.30 -39.20
C SER A 114 -6.98 -12.52 -40.14
N GLN A 115 -6.02 -12.63 -41.06
CA GLN A 115 -5.91 -13.74 -42.01
C GLN A 115 -5.49 -15.06 -41.34
N SER A 116 -4.67 -14.98 -40.28
CA SER A 116 -4.29 -16.15 -39.48
C SER A 116 -5.43 -16.70 -38.60
N SER A 117 -6.47 -15.90 -38.34
CA SER A 117 -7.58 -16.28 -37.46
C SER A 117 -8.70 -17.06 -38.16
N THR A 118 -8.83 -16.96 -39.49
CA THR A 118 -9.89 -17.64 -40.27
C THR A 118 -9.66 -19.14 -40.46
N GLY A 119 -8.50 -19.68 -40.07
CA GLY A 119 -8.17 -21.11 -40.16
C GLY A 119 -8.65 -21.97 -38.98
N LEU A 120 -9.17 -21.38 -37.90
CA LEU A 120 -9.48 -22.09 -36.64
C LEU A 120 -10.96 -22.45 -36.45
N ASP A 121 -11.84 -22.13 -37.40
CA ASP A 121 -13.31 -22.18 -37.22
C ASP A 121 -13.97 -23.53 -37.59
N ARG A 122 -13.30 -24.66 -37.32
CA ARG A 122 -13.95 -25.99 -37.30
C ARG A 122 -13.91 -26.51 -35.87
N GLY A 123 -15.07 -26.58 -35.22
CA GLY A 123 -15.29 -26.83 -33.79
C GLY A 123 -14.85 -28.19 -33.21
N ASP A 124 -13.67 -28.66 -33.57
CA ASP A 124 -12.88 -29.61 -32.79
C ASP A 124 -11.78 -28.80 -32.09
N GLY A 125 -11.47 -29.08 -30.82
CA GLY A 125 -10.58 -28.23 -30.01
C GLY A 125 -9.22 -27.91 -30.67
N ILE A 126 -8.52 -26.90 -30.13
CA ILE A 126 -7.24 -26.34 -30.64
C ILE A 126 -6.16 -27.42 -30.89
N ILE A 127 -6.29 -28.61 -30.28
CA ILE A 127 -5.38 -29.75 -30.45
C ILE A 127 -6.21 -31.00 -30.82
N PRO A 128 -6.05 -31.58 -32.02
CA PRO A 128 -6.72 -32.83 -32.40
C PRO A 128 -6.13 -34.02 -31.61
N LYS A 129 -6.94 -35.04 -31.34
CA LYS A 129 -6.49 -36.27 -30.67
C LYS A 129 -5.41 -36.96 -31.48
N ILE A 130 -4.26 -37.19 -30.87
CA ILE A 130 -3.11 -37.84 -31.52
C ILE A 130 -3.22 -39.35 -31.29
N TYR A 131 -3.15 -40.12 -32.39
CA TYR A 131 -3.11 -41.58 -32.33
C TYR A 131 -1.68 -42.05 -32.54
N VAL A 132 -1.12 -42.77 -31.57
CA VAL A 132 0.24 -43.33 -31.65
C VAL A 132 0.15 -44.81 -32.04
N GLY A 133 0.73 -45.18 -33.18
CA GLY A 133 0.71 -46.56 -33.65
C GLY A 133 1.65 -47.48 -32.86
N GLY A 134 1.22 -48.72 -32.62
CA GLY A 134 2.08 -49.82 -32.14
C GLY A 134 1.57 -50.51 -30.87
N LYS A 135 1.66 -51.85 -30.85
CA LYS A 135 1.22 -52.69 -29.71
C LYS A 135 1.96 -52.38 -28.40
N PHE A 136 3.19 -51.87 -28.49
CA PHE A 136 4.00 -51.51 -27.32
C PHE A 136 3.39 -50.33 -26.54
N PHE A 137 2.90 -49.31 -27.24
CA PHE A 137 2.26 -48.14 -26.63
C PHE A 137 0.96 -48.55 -25.91
N GLU A 138 0.13 -49.35 -26.58
CA GLU A 138 -1.09 -49.92 -26.03
C GLU A 138 -0.85 -50.78 -24.78
N THR A 139 0.25 -51.53 -24.74
CA THR A 139 0.58 -52.37 -23.57
C THR A 139 0.93 -51.54 -22.33
N ILE A 140 1.64 -50.41 -22.52
CA ILE A 140 2.11 -49.55 -21.43
C ILE A 140 1.05 -48.55 -20.98
N PHE A 141 0.33 -47.93 -21.93
CA PHE A 141 -0.63 -46.84 -21.66
C PHE A 141 -2.10 -47.27 -21.82
N GLY A 142 -2.35 -48.53 -22.17
CA GLY A 142 -3.66 -49.19 -22.29
C GLY A 142 -4.56 -48.74 -23.46
N ASN A 143 -4.34 -47.56 -24.02
CA ASN A 143 -4.92 -47.08 -25.27
C ASN A 143 -3.90 -46.21 -26.03
N ASN A 144 -4.09 -46.04 -27.34
CA ASN A 144 -3.20 -45.34 -28.27
C ASN A 144 -3.56 -43.86 -28.48
N THR A 145 -4.49 -43.32 -27.71
CA THR A 145 -4.95 -41.93 -27.84
C THR A 145 -4.25 -41.01 -26.86
N ILE A 146 -3.77 -39.87 -27.35
CA ILE A 146 -3.36 -38.74 -26.52
C ILE A 146 -4.41 -37.64 -26.70
N ASP A 147 -5.06 -37.26 -25.59
CA ASP A 147 -6.11 -36.25 -25.53
C ASP A 147 -5.62 -35.10 -24.64
N ILE A 148 -5.34 -33.94 -25.22
CA ILE A 148 -4.83 -32.75 -24.52
C ILE A 148 -5.90 -31.67 -24.59
N ARG A 149 -6.37 -31.22 -23.43
CA ARG A 149 -7.43 -30.22 -23.32
C ARG A 149 -6.90 -29.00 -22.55
N PRO A 150 -6.27 -28.03 -23.24
CA PRO A 150 -5.94 -26.76 -22.64
C PRO A 150 -7.20 -25.88 -22.56
N GLN A 151 -7.35 -25.18 -21.44
CA GLN A 151 -8.41 -24.21 -21.18
C GLN A 151 -7.82 -22.99 -20.48
N GLY A 152 -8.38 -21.82 -20.74
CA GLY A 152 -7.95 -20.56 -20.12
C GLY A 152 -7.46 -19.53 -21.14
N SER A 153 -6.66 -18.59 -20.67
CA SER A 153 -6.14 -17.47 -21.45
C SER A 153 -4.66 -17.23 -21.16
N ALA A 154 -3.96 -16.67 -22.12
CA ALA A 154 -2.63 -16.14 -21.94
C ALA A 154 -2.58 -14.77 -22.61
N GLU A 155 -2.30 -13.74 -21.82
CA GLU A 155 -2.11 -12.37 -22.26
C GLU A 155 -0.65 -11.98 -22.01
N LEU A 156 -0.04 -11.40 -23.04
CA LEU A 156 1.32 -10.89 -23.01
C LEU A 156 1.25 -9.42 -23.41
N ILE A 157 1.61 -8.53 -22.48
CA ILE A 157 1.59 -7.08 -22.71
C ILE A 157 3.03 -6.63 -22.86
N PHE A 158 3.31 -5.98 -23.98
CA PHE A 158 4.60 -5.38 -24.28
C PHE A 158 4.42 -3.87 -24.34
N GLY A 159 5.18 -3.15 -23.52
CA GLY A 159 5.14 -1.70 -23.44
C GLY A 159 6.53 -1.09 -23.45
N ILE A 160 6.63 0.17 -23.88
CA ILE A 160 7.82 0.98 -23.67
C ILE A 160 7.38 2.20 -22.87
N MET A 161 7.83 2.29 -21.64
CA MET A 161 7.50 3.40 -20.74
C MET A 161 8.66 4.39 -20.73
N ASN A 162 8.43 5.61 -21.23
CA ASN A 162 9.39 6.71 -21.15
C ASN A 162 8.93 7.73 -20.10
N ASN A 163 9.64 7.79 -18.98
CA ASN A 163 9.39 8.77 -17.92
C ASN A 163 10.38 9.93 -18.03
N LYS A 164 9.88 11.16 -18.04
CA LYS A 164 10.67 12.39 -18.03
C LYS A 164 10.31 13.22 -16.81
N THR A 165 11.31 13.54 -15.99
CA THR A 165 11.16 14.42 -14.84
C THR A 165 11.98 15.70 -15.03
N GLU A 166 11.43 16.83 -14.60
CA GLU A 166 12.11 18.12 -14.64
C GLU A 166 12.87 18.43 -13.35
N ASN A 167 12.94 17.47 -12.41
CA ASN A 167 13.60 17.69 -11.14
C ASN A 167 15.08 18.10 -11.34
N PRO A 168 15.46 19.33 -10.97
CA PRO A 168 16.80 19.84 -11.20
C PRO A 168 17.87 19.14 -10.35
N THR A 169 17.48 18.49 -9.25
CA THR A 169 18.41 17.76 -8.37
C THR A 169 18.93 16.46 -9.00
N LEU A 170 18.27 15.96 -10.04
CA LEU A 170 18.72 14.80 -10.81
C LEU A 170 19.61 15.24 -11.96
N ASN A 171 20.63 14.43 -12.28
CA ASN A 171 21.47 14.64 -13.45
C ASN A 171 20.63 14.56 -14.74
N VAL A 172 20.98 15.34 -15.77
CA VAL A 172 20.22 15.41 -17.04
C VAL A 172 20.01 14.02 -17.67
N ARG A 173 20.99 13.12 -17.56
CA ARG A 173 20.86 11.72 -18.03
C ARG A 173 19.85 10.88 -17.23
N GLN A 174 19.65 11.20 -15.95
CA GLN A 174 18.70 10.51 -15.05
C GLN A 174 17.30 11.14 -15.09
N ARG A 175 17.14 12.30 -15.74
CA ARG A 175 15.85 12.97 -15.93
C ARG A 175 14.96 12.31 -16.99
N ARG A 176 15.53 11.45 -17.84
CA ARG A 176 14.79 10.66 -18.83
C ARG A 176 15.17 9.20 -18.70
N THR A 177 14.21 8.36 -18.33
CA THR A 177 14.38 6.91 -18.21
C THR A 177 13.38 6.21 -19.11
N THR A 178 13.87 5.37 -20.01
CA THR A 178 13.04 4.55 -20.89
C THR A 178 13.21 3.10 -20.48
N ASN A 179 12.11 2.47 -20.08
CA ASN A 179 12.08 1.08 -19.65
C ASN A 179 11.21 0.28 -20.62
N PHE A 180 11.67 -0.93 -20.94
CA PHE A 180 10.83 -1.94 -21.56
C PHE A 180 9.98 -2.60 -20.48
N ASP A 181 8.68 -2.61 -20.70
CA ASP A 181 7.69 -3.18 -19.79
C ASP A 181 7.13 -4.46 -20.41
N PHE A 182 7.15 -5.55 -19.63
CA PHE A 182 6.74 -6.87 -20.09
C PHE A 182 5.94 -7.56 -19.00
N ASP A 183 4.63 -7.64 -19.22
CA ASP A 183 3.70 -8.29 -18.30
C ASP A 183 3.14 -9.56 -18.91
N MET A 184 3.18 -10.65 -18.14
CA MET A 184 2.62 -11.95 -18.51
C MET A 184 1.47 -12.33 -17.59
N LYS A 185 0.28 -12.48 -18.17
CA LYS A 185 -0.94 -12.92 -17.49
C LYS A 185 -1.38 -14.25 -18.08
N ILE A 186 -0.89 -15.34 -17.50
CA ILE A 186 -1.21 -16.70 -17.93
C ILE A 186 -2.19 -17.27 -16.91
N GLN A 187 -3.38 -17.64 -17.36
CA GLN A 187 -4.38 -18.36 -16.59
C GLN A 187 -4.73 -19.62 -17.37
N MET A 188 -4.11 -20.73 -17.02
CA MET A 188 -4.15 -21.95 -17.81
C MET A 188 -4.53 -23.17 -16.95
N ASN A 189 -5.50 -23.93 -17.42
CA ASN A 189 -5.85 -25.25 -16.93
C ASN A 189 -5.64 -26.26 -18.06
N VAL A 190 -4.75 -27.22 -17.89
CA VAL A 190 -4.51 -28.27 -18.88
C VAL A 190 -4.78 -29.63 -18.26
N VAL A 191 -5.60 -30.42 -18.95
CA VAL A 191 -5.77 -31.84 -18.67
C VAL A 191 -5.29 -32.62 -19.89
N ALA A 192 -4.24 -33.41 -19.73
CA ALA A 192 -3.74 -34.32 -20.75
C ALA A 192 -3.92 -35.77 -20.30
N LYS A 193 -4.55 -36.59 -21.14
CA LYS A 193 -4.70 -38.04 -20.93
C LYS A 193 -3.93 -38.79 -21.99
N ILE A 194 -3.03 -39.67 -21.56
CA ILE A 194 -2.26 -40.56 -22.43
C ILE A 194 -2.77 -41.97 -22.20
N GLY A 195 -3.51 -42.48 -23.19
CA GLY A 195 -4.23 -43.73 -23.10
C GLY A 195 -5.31 -43.71 -22.01
N ASP A 196 -5.41 -44.79 -21.23
CA ASP A 196 -6.30 -44.90 -20.06
C ASP A 196 -5.55 -44.87 -18.71
N LYS A 197 -4.22 -44.92 -18.74
CA LYS A 197 -3.37 -45.06 -17.54
C LYS A 197 -2.74 -43.77 -17.04
N ILE A 198 -2.47 -42.78 -17.90
CA ILE A 198 -1.77 -41.55 -17.49
C ILE A 198 -2.67 -40.34 -17.64
N GLU A 199 -2.72 -39.54 -16.58
CA GLU A 199 -3.40 -38.26 -16.53
C GLU A 199 -2.45 -37.20 -15.96
N PHE A 200 -2.20 -36.14 -16.73
CA PHE A 200 -1.46 -34.97 -16.32
C PHE A 200 -2.42 -33.79 -16.20
N ARG A 201 -2.48 -33.19 -15.02
CA ARG A 201 -3.27 -32.00 -14.73
C ARG A 201 -2.34 -30.89 -14.31
N THR A 202 -2.46 -29.73 -14.93
CA THR A 202 -1.77 -28.52 -14.48
C THR A 202 -2.76 -27.36 -14.42
N ASN A 203 -2.69 -26.61 -13.33
CA ASN A 203 -3.34 -25.31 -13.17
C ASN A 203 -2.23 -24.31 -12.89
N TYR A 204 -2.13 -23.28 -13.73
CA TYR A 204 -1.10 -22.27 -13.64
C TYR A 204 -1.72 -20.89 -13.81
N ASN A 205 -1.56 -20.05 -12.81
CA ASN A 205 -2.00 -18.66 -12.77
C ASN A 205 -0.82 -17.77 -12.34
N THR A 206 -0.36 -16.87 -13.22
CA THR A 206 0.72 -15.93 -12.89
C THR A 206 0.27 -14.80 -11.96
N GLU A 207 -1.03 -14.58 -11.83
CA GLU A 207 -1.63 -13.58 -10.93
C GLU A 207 -2.15 -14.19 -9.62
N ALA A 208 -1.81 -15.46 -9.33
CA ALA A 208 -2.21 -16.11 -8.08
C ALA A 208 -1.60 -15.39 -6.86
N THR A 209 -2.43 -15.08 -5.86
CA THR A 209 -1.95 -14.50 -4.60
C THR A 209 -1.29 -15.56 -3.71
N PHE A 210 -1.67 -16.82 -3.87
CA PHE A 210 -1.17 -17.94 -3.08
C PHE A 210 -0.56 -19.04 -3.95
N ASP A 211 0.62 -19.52 -3.57
CA ASP A 211 1.36 -20.55 -4.32
C ASP A 211 0.60 -21.87 -4.47
N PHE A 212 -0.32 -22.20 -3.55
CA PHE A 212 -1.13 -23.43 -3.62
C PHE A 212 -2.15 -23.45 -4.77
N GLU A 213 -2.41 -22.31 -5.41
CA GLU A 213 -3.29 -22.23 -6.58
C GLU A 213 -2.62 -22.87 -7.81
N ASN A 214 -1.29 -22.75 -7.90
CA ASN A 214 -0.49 -23.35 -8.94
C ASN A 214 -0.26 -24.83 -8.64
N LYS A 215 -0.96 -25.69 -9.36
CA LYS A 215 -0.96 -27.14 -9.13
C LYS A 215 -0.46 -27.88 -10.34
N LEU A 216 0.49 -28.78 -10.13
CA LEU A 216 0.96 -29.75 -11.11
C LEU A 216 0.75 -31.14 -10.56
N GLN A 217 0.00 -31.98 -11.26
CA GLN A 217 -0.26 -33.36 -10.85
C GLN A 217 -0.11 -34.30 -12.04
N LEU A 218 0.90 -35.16 -11.99
CA LEU A 218 1.02 -36.32 -12.86
C LEU A 218 0.48 -37.53 -12.12
N LYS A 219 -0.41 -38.28 -12.75
CA LYS A 219 -1.06 -39.47 -12.18
C LYS A 219 -0.95 -40.64 -13.15
N TYR A 220 -0.46 -41.77 -12.67
CA TYR A 220 -0.55 -43.07 -13.32
C TYR A 220 -1.49 -43.97 -12.52
N GLU A 221 -2.47 -44.59 -13.17
CA GLU A 221 -3.35 -45.60 -12.59
C GLU A 221 -3.12 -46.95 -13.27
N GLY A 222 -2.77 -47.95 -12.47
CA GLY A 222 -2.62 -49.33 -12.95
C GLY A 222 -3.96 -50.07 -12.98
N LYS A 223 -4.04 -51.12 -13.81
CA LYS A 223 -5.23 -51.97 -13.92
C LYS A 223 -5.44 -52.85 -12.68
N GLU A 224 -6.58 -53.54 -12.62
CA GLU A 224 -6.98 -54.36 -11.45
C GLU A 224 -5.98 -55.47 -11.11
N ASP A 225 -5.27 -56.02 -12.10
CA ASP A 225 -4.28 -57.08 -11.91
C ASP A 225 -2.85 -56.57 -11.63
N GLU A 226 -2.62 -55.26 -11.67
CA GLU A 226 -1.29 -54.67 -11.48
C GLU A 226 -0.98 -54.44 -9.99
N ILE A 227 0.27 -54.70 -9.56
CA ILE A 227 0.73 -54.41 -8.19
C ILE A 227 0.72 -52.90 -7.94
N ILE A 228 1.17 -52.13 -8.93
CA ILE A 228 1.19 -50.67 -8.88
C ILE A 228 -0.23 -50.18 -9.16
N LYS A 229 -0.91 -49.66 -8.14
CA LYS A 229 -2.25 -49.09 -8.28
C LYS A 229 -2.22 -47.62 -8.66
N LEU A 230 -1.27 -46.88 -8.10
CA LEU A 230 -1.19 -45.43 -8.29
C LEU A 230 0.26 -44.97 -8.19
N ILE A 231 0.67 -44.10 -9.10
CA ILE A 231 1.85 -43.24 -8.94
C ILE A 231 1.39 -41.81 -9.19
N GLU A 232 1.59 -40.93 -8.21
CA GLU A 232 1.34 -39.50 -8.33
C GLU A 232 2.66 -38.74 -8.17
N ALA A 233 2.87 -37.69 -8.95
CA ALA A 233 4.00 -36.78 -8.82
C ALA A 233 3.53 -35.31 -8.93
N GLY A 234 4.17 -34.42 -8.18
CA GLY A 234 3.77 -33.02 -8.03
C GLY A 234 2.90 -32.81 -6.78
N ASN A 235 1.78 -32.10 -6.88
CA ASN A 235 0.85 -31.91 -5.77
C ASN A 235 0.13 -33.22 -5.44
N VAL A 236 0.44 -33.78 -4.27
CA VAL A 236 -0.11 -35.02 -3.74
C VAL A 236 -0.77 -34.78 -2.39
N SER A 237 -1.69 -35.66 -2.02
CA SER A 237 -2.34 -35.65 -0.71
C SER A 237 -2.28 -37.04 -0.06
N LEU A 238 -2.14 -37.06 1.26
CA LEU A 238 -2.15 -38.30 2.06
C LEU A 238 -3.10 -38.15 3.23
N PRO A 239 -4.43 -38.13 3.00
CA PRO A 239 -5.38 -38.14 4.11
C PRO A 239 -5.25 -39.46 4.89
N LEU A 240 -5.08 -39.37 6.20
CA LEU A 240 -5.02 -40.51 7.12
C LEU A 240 -6.25 -40.51 8.01
N ASN A 241 -6.89 -41.67 8.15
CA ASN A 241 -8.08 -41.85 9.00
C ASN A 241 -7.70 -42.10 10.48
N THR A 242 -6.71 -41.36 11.00
CA THR A 242 -6.27 -41.50 12.40
C THR A 242 -6.31 -40.16 13.11
N THR A 243 -6.63 -40.16 14.40
CA THR A 243 -6.68 -38.94 15.22
C THR A 243 -5.32 -38.56 15.80
N LEU A 244 -4.39 -39.52 15.92
CA LEU A 244 -3.06 -39.30 16.48
C LEU A 244 -2.06 -38.77 15.45
N ILE A 245 -2.19 -39.19 14.19
CA ILE A 245 -1.33 -38.75 13.08
C ILE A 245 -2.25 -38.22 11.99
N THR A 246 -2.36 -36.90 11.90
CA THR A 246 -3.11 -36.25 10.83
C THR A 246 -2.25 -36.21 9.57
N GLY A 247 -2.75 -36.79 8.50
CA GLY A 247 -2.07 -36.77 7.21
C GLY A 247 -2.21 -35.42 6.51
N ASN A 248 -1.13 -34.92 5.93
CA ASN A 248 -1.11 -33.62 5.24
C ASN A 248 -1.79 -33.71 3.86
N GLN A 249 -2.51 -32.64 3.49
CA GLN A 249 -3.27 -32.58 2.25
C GLN A 249 -2.58 -31.81 1.12
N SER A 250 -1.60 -30.95 1.44
CA SER A 250 -0.88 -30.12 0.46
C SER A 250 0.60 -30.43 0.49
N LEU A 251 1.01 -31.43 -0.30
CA LEU A 251 2.39 -31.90 -0.39
C LEU A 251 2.87 -31.79 -1.83
N PHE A 252 4.12 -31.40 -2.06
CA PHE A 252 4.75 -31.46 -3.37
C PHE A 252 5.80 -32.58 -3.39
N GLY A 253 5.59 -33.63 -4.17
CA GLY A 253 6.49 -34.78 -4.19
C GLY A 253 5.96 -35.97 -4.97
N ILE A 254 6.37 -37.17 -4.58
CA ILE A 254 6.02 -38.42 -5.23
C ILE A 254 5.25 -39.29 -4.23
N LYS A 255 4.11 -39.82 -4.67
CA LYS A 255 3.28 -40.77 -3.93
C LYS A 255 3.07 -42.04 -4.73
N THR A 256 3.20 -43.18 -4.09
CA THR A 256 3.00 -44.49 -4.71
C THR A 256 2.06 -45.34 -3.87
N LYS A 257 1.17 -46.08 -4.54
CA LYS A 257 0.23 -47.01 -3.92
C LYS A 257 0.43 -48.39 -4.54
N LEU A 258 0.87 -49.34 -3.72
CA LEU A 258 1.14 -50.72 -4.10
C LEU A 258 0.15 -51.64 -3.40
N GLN A 259 -0.38 -52.64 -4.11
CA GLN A 259 -1.29 -53.63 -3.55
C GLN A 259 -0.73 -55.05 -3.72
N PHE A 260 -0.49 -55.71 -2.60
CA PHE A 260 -0.04 -57.10 -2.51
C PHE A 260 -1.16 -57.95 -1.91
N GLY A 261 -2.02 -58.49 -2.78
CA GLY A 261 -3.23 -59.19 -2.36
C GLY A 261 -4.19 -58.27 -1.59
N ARG A 262 -4.33 -58.50 -0.28
CA ARG A 262 -5.16 -57.69 0.64
C ARG A 262 -4.38 -56.57 1.33
N THR A 263 -3.05 -56.53 1.20
CA THR A 263 -2.20 -55.54 1.85
C THR A 263 -1.96 -54.37 0.90
N MET A 264 -2.26 -53.16 1.35
CA MET A 264 -2.05 -51.93 0.59
C MET A 264 -0.97 -51.09 1.26
N VAL A 265 0.11 -50.82 0.53
CA VAL A 265 1.23 -50.01 0.97
C VAL A 265 1.19 -48.68 0.22
N THR A 266 1.08 -47.58 0.96
CA THR A 266 1.16 -46.23 0.39
C THR A 266 2.44 -45.57 0.90
N ALA A 267 3.30 -45.13 -0.01
CA ALA A 267 4.54 -44.42 0.32
C ALA A 267 4.52 -43.03 -0.29
N VAL A 268 4.95 -42.02 0.47
CA VAL A 268 5.01 -40.62 0.04
C VAL A 268 6.35 -40.04 0.42
N TYR A 269 7.01 -39.38 -0.53
CA TYR A 269 8.21 -38.58 -0.32
C TYR A 269 7.95 -37.18 -0.90
N SER A 270 7.91 -36.17 -0.05
CA SER A 270 7.43 -34.85 -0.44
C SER A 270 7.93 -33.75 0.47
N GLU A 271 7.97 -32.53 -0.07
CA GLU A 271 8.09 -31.29 0.68
C GLU A 271 6.70 -30.80 1.08
N GLN A 272 6.56 -30.39 2.34
CA GLN A 272 5.32 -29.83 2.88
C GLN A 272 5.26 -28.33 2.57
N GLN A 273 4.25 -27.92 1.81
CA GLN A 273 4.06 -26.51 1.40
C GLN A 273 2.99 -25.78 2.23
N SER A 274 2.56 -26.34 3.37
CA SER A 274 1.50 -25.78 4.20
C SER A 274 1.87 -25.75 5.68
N GLU A 275 1.56 -24.66 6.36
CA GLU A 275 1.64 -24.55 7.81
C GLU A 275 0.28 -24.84 8.46
N THR A 276 0.26 -25.67 9.49
CA THR A 276 -0.97 -25.99 10.23
C THR A 276 -1.19 -24.98 11.34
N SER A 277 -2.22 -24.13 11.23
CA SER A 277 -2.65 -23.25 12.32
C SER A 277 -3.89 -23.82 12.99
N SER A 278 -3.82 -24.05 14.30
CA SER A 278 -4.96 -24.51 15.11
C SER A 278 -5.58 -23.33 15.85
N VAL A 279 -6.78 -22.93 15.44
CA VAL A 279 -7.57 -21.91 16.16
C VAL A 279 -8.56 -22.61 17.07
N THR A 280 -8.49 -22.36 18.38
CA THR A 280 -9.44 -22.91 19.34
C THR A 280 -10.62 -21.95 19.49
N VAL A 281 -11.75 -22.30 18.88
CA VAL A 281 -12.99 -21.52 18.98
C VAL A 281 -13.85 -22.08 20.12
N GLN A 282 -14.01 -21.32 21.20
CA GLN A 282 -14.87 -21.71 22.33
C GLN A 282 -16.14 -20.86 22.36
N GLY A 283 -17.29 -21.48 22.09
CA GLY A 283 -18.60 -20.84 22.23
C GLY A 283 -18.84 -19.66 21.28
N GLY A 284 -18.38 -19.77 20.02
CA GLY A 284 -18.67 -18.81 18.94
C GLY A 284 -17.82 -17.53 18.93
N ALA A 285 -16.85 -17.39 19.83
CA ALA A 285 -15.88 -16.29 19.84
C ALA A 285 -14.46 -16.84 19.74
N GLN A 286 -13.60 -16.12 19.02
CA GLN A 286 -12.17 -16.40 19.00
C GLN A 286 -11.58 -16.10 20.38
N SER A 287 -10.93 -17.08 20.99
CA SER A 287 -10.17 -16.91 22.23
C SER A 287 -8.69 -16.78 21.86
N ASN A 288 -8.06 -15.68 22.26
CA ASN A 288 -6.63 -15.44 22.09
C ASN A 288 -6.00 -15.37 23.48
N GLU A 289 -4.95 -16.16 23.69
CA GLU A 289 -4.10 -16.02 24.88
C GLU A 289 -3.12 -14.86 24.66
N PHE A 290 -2.85 -14.10 25.71
CA PHE A 290 -1.85 -13.04 25.70
C PHE A 290 -0.87 -13.26 26.85
N TYR A 291 0.38 -12.89 26.62
CA TYR A 291 1.44 -12.90 27.63
C TYR A 291 2.12 -11.54 27.63
N LEU A 292 2.17 -10.91 28.81
CA LEU A 292 2.75 -9.60 29.01
C LEU A 292 3.63 -9.65 30.26
N THR A 293 4.80 -9.04 30.20
CA THR A 293 5.69 -8.87 31.34
C THR A 293 5.45 -7.51 32.01
N ALA A 294 6.00 -7.32 33.21
CA ALA A 294 5.86 -6.07 33.96
C ALA A 294 6.51 -4.85 33.27
N VAL A 295 7.36 -5.07 32.27
CA VAL A 295 8.01 -3.99 31.50
C VAL A 295 7.29 -3.65 30.20
N ASP A 296 6.30 -4.46 29.79
CA ASP A 296 5.57 -4.31 28.51
C ASP A 296 4.40 -3.31 28.60
N TYR A 297 4.54 -2.28 29.44
CA TYR A 297 3.53 -1.22 29.53
C TYR A 297 3.53 -0.36 28.25
N ASP A 298 2.38 0.24 27.93
CA ASP A 298 2.20 1.07 26.72
C ASP A 298 2.88 2.44 26.90
N GLN A 299 4.14 2.54 26.47
CA GLN A 299 4.99 3.72 26.64
C GLN A 299 4.57 4.88 25.72
N ASN A 300 4.79 6.13 26.16
CA ASN A 300 4.60 7.37 25.36
C ASN A 300 3.19 7.57 24.82
N LYS A 301 2.18 7.05 25.50
CA LYS A 301 0.79 7.11 25.05
C LYS A 301 -0.19 7.61 26.11
N HIS A 302 0.10 7.33 27.38
CA HIS A 302 -0.76 7.65 28.51
C HIS A 302 -0.07 8.63 29.44
N PHE A 303 -0.72 9.76 29.73
CA PHE A 303 -0.13 10.84 30.51
C PHE A 303 -1.12 11.45 31.49
N PHE A 304 -0.71 11.62 32.75
CA PHE A 304 -1.40 12.47 33.70
C PHE A 304 -1.31 13.94 33.28
N LEU A 305 -2.36 14.70 33.53
CA LEU A 305 -2.39 16.13 33.20
C LEU A 305 -1.49 16.98 34.12
N SER A 306 -1.19 16.50 35.33
CA SER A 306 -0.38 17.19 36.36
C SER A 306 -0.01 16.19 37.47
N HIS A 307 1.01 16.51 38.27
CA HIS A 307 1.42 15.69 39.40
C HIS A 307 0.33 15.58 40.47
N TYR A 308 -0.57 16.57 40.58
CA TYR A 308 -1.74 16.45 41.47
C TYR A 308 -2.57 15.21 41.13
N PHE A 309 -2.87 14.99 39.84
CA PHE A 309 -3.68 13.86 39.40
C PHE A 309 -2.97 12.53 39.60
N ARG A 310 -1.66 12.51 39.33
CA ARG A 310 -0.80 11.36 39.61
C ARG A 310 -0.83 11.00 41.10
N ASP A 311 -0.54 11.94 41.99
CA ASP A 311 -0.45 11.71 43.43
C ASP A 311 -1.80 11.27 44.06
N HIS A 312 -2.93 11.54 43.40
CA HIS A 312 -4.27 11.15 43.84
C HIS A 312 -4.83 9.93 43.12
N TYR A 313 -4.14 9.36 42.13
CA TYR A 313 -4.66 8.30 41.28
C TYR A 313 -4.99 7.03 42.06
N GLU A 314 -4.04 6.51 42.85
CA GLU A 314 -4.20 5.28 43.62
C GLU A 314 -5.28 5.45 44.70
N ARG A 315 -5.29 6.60 45.38
CA ARG A 315 -6.30 6.92 46.39
C ARG A 315 -7.71 6.97 45.79
N SER A 316 -7.84 7.53 44.59
CA SER A 316 -9.14 7.63 43.92
C SER A 316 -9.71 6.26 43.50
N LEU A 317 -8.85 5.24 43.42
CA LEU A 317 -9.16 3.88 42.99
C LEU A 317 -9.19 2.85 44.13
N SER A 318 -9.09 3.28 45.39
CA SER A 318 -9.01 2.34 46.52
C SER A 318 -10.30 1.54 46.77
N GLU A 319 -11.45 2.08 46.35
CA GLU A 319 -12.78 1.47 46.58
C GLU A 319 -13.53 1.19 45.26
N LEU A 320 -12.84 0.55 44.31
CA LEU A 320 -13.47 0.09 43.08
C LEU A 320 -14.75 -0.74 43.36
N PRO A 321 -15.84 -0.55 42.60
CA PRO A 321 -15.93 0.16 41.32
C PRO A 321 -16.18 1.68 41.43
N LEU A 322 -16.32 2.24 42.63
CA LEU A 322 -16.55 3.67 42.81
C LEU A 322 -15.23 4.43 42.72
N ILE A 323 -15.17 5.44 41.83
CA ILE A 323 -14.01 6.34 41.73
C ILE A 323 -14.24 7.50 42.71
N ILE A 324 -13.40 7.59 43.74
CA ILE A 324 -13.45 8.63 44.77
C ILE A 324 -12.62 9.83 44.30
N SER A 325 -13.19 10.61 43.40
CA SER A 325 -12.61 11.88 42.93
C SER A 325 -13.66 12.97 42.99
N ASP A 326 -13.26 14.13 43.50
CA ASP A 326 -14.03 15.37 43.53
C ASP A 326 -13.81 16.23 42.27
N ILE A 327 -12.96 15.78 41.35
CA ILE A 327 -12.62 16.51 40.12
C ILE A 327 -13.47 16.06 38.94
N ASN A 328 -13.87 17.03 38.14
CA ASN A 328 -14.42 16.82 36.81
C ASN A 328 -13.76 17.75 35.78
N ILE A 329 -12.99 17.19 34.86
CA ILE A 329 -12.39 17.92 33.74
C ILE A 329 -13.46 18.23 32.70
N THR A 330 -13.55 19.51 32.33
CA THR A 330 -14.59 20.02 31.44
C THR A 330 -14.07 20.30 30.03
N LYS A 331 -12.79 20.68 29.89
CA LYS A 331 -12.16 20.98 28.60
C LYS A 331 -10.69 20.58 28.62
N VAL A 332 -10.20 19.99 27.53
CA VAL A 332 -8.78 19.68 27.29
C VAL A 332 -8.44 19.97 25.83
N GLU A 333 -7.36 20.70 25.59
CA GLU A 333 -6.70 20.83 24.29
C GLU A 333 -5.33 20.16 24.38
N VAL A 334 -5.04 19.26 23.45
CA VAL A 334 -3.79 18.50 23.39
C VAL A 334 -2.98 18.93 22.19
N TRP A 335 -1.75 19.35 22.41
CA TRP A 335 -0.85 19.87 21.40
C TRP A 335 0.35 18.94 21.21
N VAL A 336 0.66 18.62 19.95
CA VAL A 336 1.79 17.76 19.57
C VAL A 336 2.63 18.41 18.48
N THR A 337 3.93 18.10 18.44
CA THR A 337 4.80 18.48 17.32
C THR A 337 4.23 18.01 15.99
N ASN A 338 4.08 18.92 15.02
CA ASN A 338 3.59 18.57 13.69
C ASN A 338 4.70 17.91 12.86
N ILE A 339 4.50 16.65 12.45
CA ILE A 339 5.45 15.86 11.65
C ILE A 339 5.08 15.80 10.15
N GLY A 340 4.00 16.49 9.73
CA GLY A 340 3.48 16.42 8.36
C GLY A 340 3.13 17.79 7.77
N ALA A 341 2.39 17.76 6.65
CA ALA A 341 1.90 18.98 6.01
C ALA A 341 1.04 19.82 6.98
N ALA A 342 0.98 21.12 6.76
CA ALA A 342 0.26 22.04 7.62
C ALA A 342 -1.23 21.65 7.75
N VAL A 343 -1.65 21.28 8.96
CA VAL A 343 -3.06 21.08 9.31
C VAL A 343 -3.74 22.40 9.67
N THR A 344 -5.07 22.40 9.70
CA THR A 344 -5.93 23.59 9.74
C THR A 344 -5.85 24.43 11.03
N GLN A 345 -5.30 23.90 12.13
CA GLN A 345 -5.28 24.57 13.44
C GLN A 345 -3.90 24.56 14.13
N ASN A 346 -2.86 24.92 13.38
CA ASN A 346 -1.52 25.01 13.95
C ASN A 346 -1.30 26.30 14.74
N ARG A 347 -0.63 26.20 15.88
CA ARG A 347 -0.28 27.34 16.74
C ARG A 347 1.16 27.25 17.23
N ASN A 348 1.79 28.39 17.44
CA ASN A 348 3.03 28.43 18.20
C ASN A 348 2.69 28.22 19.67
N ILE A 349 3.44 27.38 20.36
CA ILE A 349 3.25 27.11 21.79
C ILE A 349 4.59 27.18 22.53
N VAL A 350 4.50 27.58 23.79
CA VAL A 350 5.58 27.48 24.77
C VAL A 350 5.04 26.63 25.91
N ALA A 351 5.54 25.41 26.00
CA ALA A 351 5.11 24.42 26.95
C ALA A 351 6.03 24.42 28.16
N PHE A 352 5.48 24.60 29.36
CA PHE A 352 6.25 24.69 30.61
C PHE A 352 6.00 23.46 31.49
N GLN A 353 7.06 22.89 32.06
CA GLN A 353 6.98 21.73 32.95
C GLN A 353 6.20 22.07 34.23
N ASP A 354 6.60 23.14 34.91
CA ASP A 354 6.09 23.50 36.23
C ASP A 354 4.77 24.28 36.15
N LEU A 355 4.20 24.53 34.96
CA LEU A 355 2.94 25.24 34.85
C LEU A 355 1.81 24.47 35.56
N GLY A 356 1.11 25.17 36.46
CA GLY A 356 0.03 24.58 37.23
C GLY A 356 0.46 23.72 38.42
N GLU A 357 1.76 23.55 38.67
CA GLU A 357 2.25 22.75 39.80
C GLU A 357 2.39 23.59 41.08
N ASN A 358 1.95 23.05 42.22
CA ASN A 358 2.14 23.68 43.53
C ASN A 358 3.12 22.91 44.42
N LYS A 359 3.11 21.57 44.35
CA LYS A 359 3.92 20.72 45.23
C LYS A 359 5.21 20.23 44.57
N VAL A 360 5.12 19.85 43.29
CA VAL A 360 6.24 19.29 42.53
C VAL A 360 6.69 20.33 41.51
N ILE A 361 7.60 21.20 41.94
CA ILE A 361 8.19 22.27 41.12
C ILE A 361 9.69 21.95 40.98
N TYR A 362 10.19 21.93 39.75
CA TYR A 362 11.58 21.58 39.46
C TYR A 362 12.50 22.80 39.39
N ASN A 363 12.06 23.87 38.72
CA ASN A 363 12.86 25.06 38.56
C ASN A 363 12.91 25.87 39.87
N SER A 364 14.11 26.17 40.35
CA SER A 364 14.32 26.87 41.63
C SER A 364 13.87 28.33 41.66
N ASN A 365 13.56 28.93 40.50
CA ASN A 365 13.05 30.31 40.41
C ASN A 365 11.52 30.39 40.53
N VAL A 366 10.84 29.24 40.52
CA VAL A 366 9.38 29.15 40.62
C VAL A 366 9.01 28.75 42.05
N ASP A 367 8.21 29.59 42.70
CA ASP A 367 7.76 29.36 44.06
C ASP A 367 6.27 29.00 44.09
N PRO A 368 5.84 28.10 44.99
CA PRO A 368 4.44 27.81 45.17
C PRO A 368 3.71 28.99 45.82
N ILE A 369 2.48 29.26 45.38
CA ILE A 369 1.64 30.29 46.01
C ILE A 369 0.90 29.67 47.21
N PRO A 370 1.08 30.19 48.44
CA PRO A 370 0.43 29.65 49.62
C PRO A 370 -1.09 29.62 49.50
N GLY A 371 -1.72 28.50 49.89
CA GLY A 371 -3.17 28.31 49.85
C GLY A 371 -3.75 27.95 48.47
N ARG A 372 -2.91 27.72 47.45
CA ARG A 372 -3.33 27.33 46.09
C ARG A 372 -2.86 25.92 45.72
N ASN A 373 -3.34 24.93 46.48
CA ASN A 373 -2.89 23.53 46.36
C ASN A 373 -3.40 22.79 45.11
N LEU A 374 -4.49 23.27 44.51
CA LEU A 374 -5.09 22.71 43.31
C LEU A 374 -4.37 23.23 42.05
N PRO A 375 -4.17 22.41 41.01
CA PRO A 375 -3.52 22.87 39.78
C PRO A 375 -4.27 24.00 39.08
N SER A 376 -3.60 25.12 38.84
CA SER A 376 -4.15 26.29 38.16
C SER A 376 -3.02 27.20 37.67
N ASN A 377 -3.31 28.10 36.73
CA ASN A 377 -2.39 29.14 36.28
C ASN A 377 -1.84 30.02 37.42
N ASN A 378 -2.49 30.02 38.60
CA ASN A 378 -2.11 30.79 39.78
C ASN A 378 -1.66 29.90 40.96
N SER A 379 -1.21 28.67 40.68
CA SER A 379 -0.74 27.75 41.73
C SER A 379 0.72 28.00 42.13
N ASN A 380 1.49 28.64 41.26
CA ASN A 380 2.86 29.07 41.50
C ASN A 380 3.15 30.41 40.83
N THR A 381 4.36 30.93 41.03
CA THR A 381 4.80 32.25 40.53
C THR A 381 5.20 32.25 39.05
N LEU A 382 5.23 31.11 38.35
CA LEU A 382 5.79 30.98 37.00
C LEU A 382 5.22 32.02 36.04
N LEU A 383 3.90 32.05 35.85
CA LEU A 383 3.28 32.98 34.91
C LEU A 383 3.34 34.44 35.38
N GLN A 384 3.44 34.69 36.69
CA GLN A 384 3.48 36.05 37.26
C GLN A 384 4.84 36.72 37.04
N GLN A 385 5.91 35.93 36.96
CA GLN A 385 7.28 36.40 36.71
C GLN A 385 7.56 36.66 35.22
N LEU A 386 6.70 36.18 34.32
CA LEU A 386 6.89 36.28 32.88
C LEU A 386 6.26 37.54 32.28
N ASP A 387 6.99 38.18 31.40
CA ASP A 387 6.52 39.25 30.53
C ASP A 387 5.70 38.64 29.39
N THR A 388 4.38 38.83 29.48
CA THR A 388 3.43 38.29 28.50
C THR A 388 3.76 38.70 27.06
N ALA A 389 4.32 39.90 26.82
CA ALA A 389 4.67 40.33 25.47
C ALA A 389 5.85 39.53 24.89
N LYS A 390 6.83 39.19 25.73
CA LYS A 390 8.02 38.43 25.32
C LYS A 390 7.74 36.95 25.11
N ILE A 391 6.85 36.35 25.91
CA ILE A 391 6.48 34.94 25.73
C ILE A 391 5.62 34.72 24.48
N ARG A 392 4.95 35.76 23.95
CA ARG A 392 4.16 35.65 22.72
C ARG A 392 5.03 35.49 21.46
N ASP A 393 6.26 35.97 21.46
CA ASP A 393 7.13 35.93 20.29
C ASP A 393 8.03 34.67 20.28
N ILE A 394 7.71 33.73 19.39
CA ILE A 394 8.42 32.45 19.25
C ILE A 394 9.92 32.60 18.94
N ASN A 395 10.30 33.71 18.30
CA ASN A 395 11.68 33.94 17.87
C ASN A 395 12.59 34.33 19.03
N THR A 396 12.05 35.08 19.99
CA THR A 396 12.82 35.65 21.11
C THR A 396 12.59 34.95 22.44
N VAL A 397 11.49 34.20 22.58
CA VAL A 397 11.07 33.57 23.85
C VAL A 397 12.15 32.66 24.47
N SER A 398 12.88 31.87 23.66
CA SER A 398 13.92 30.99 24.19
C SER A 398 15.04 31.76 24.89
N ASN A 399 15.50 32.86 24.30
CA ASN A 399 16.55 33.69 24.88
C ASN A 399 16.06 34.43 26.13
N TYR A 400 14.80 34.88 26.10
CA TYR A 400 14.16 35.50 27.24
C TYR A 400 14.04 34.55 28.44
N LEU A 401 13.48 33.36 28.24
CA LEU A 401 13.33 32.36 29.31
C LEU A 401 14.69 31.90 29.86
N LYS A 402 15.68 31.71 28.99
CA LYS A 402 17.05 31.38 29.41
C LYS A 402 17.68 32.48 30.28
N SER A 403 17.39 33.75 30.00
CA SER A 403 17.87 34.88 30.82
C SER A 403 17.25 34.90 32.22
N LEU A 404 16.11 34.24 32.42
CA LEU A 404 15.43 34.05 33.70
C LEU A 404 15.81 32.73 34.40
N GLY A 405 16.75 31.97 33.84
CA GLY A 405 17.19 30.70 34.43
C GLY A 405 16.27 29.51 34.14
N PHE A 406 15.52 29.54 33.03
CA PHE A 406 14.79 28.38 32.53
C PHE A 406 15.60 27.68 31.43
N ASP A 407 15.81 26.37 31.56
CA ASP A 407 16.57 25.57 30.62
C ASP A 407 15.66 24.94 29.54
N PRO A 408 15.97 25.12 28.24
CA PRO A 408 15.20 24.52 27.15
C PRO A 408 15.35 23.00 27.15
N GLY A 409 14.25 22.27 26.90
CA GLY A 409 14.21 20.80 26.93
C GLY A 409 14.08 20.19 28.32
N VAL A 410 14.11 21.03 29.37
CA VAL A 410 13.91 20.60 30.76
C VAL A 410 12.76 21.39 31.38
N ASP A 411 12.91 22.70 31.52
CA ASP A 411 11.87 23.54 32.15
C ASP A 411 10.78 23.97 31.17
N PHE A 412 11.16 24.14 29.89
CA PHE A 412 10.24 24.49 28.83
C PHE A 412 10.64 23.91 27.47
N GLU A 413 9.65 23.76 26.59
CA GLU A 413 9.84 23.46 25.18
C GLU A 413 9.11 24.52 24.36
N LYS A 414 9.76 25.04 23.30
CA LYS A 414 9.03 25.79 22.28
C LYS A 414 8.70 24.88 21.10
N VAL A 415 7.48 24.97 20.60
CA VAL A 415 7.06 24.24 19.40
C VAL A 415 6.42 25.23 18.46
N GLU A 416 7.07 25.40 17.31
CA GLU A 416 6.56 26.18 16.20
C GLU A 416 5.55 25.35 15.43
N VAL A 417 4.38 25.92 15.11
CA VAL A 417 3.33 25.24 14.32
C VAL A 417 2.94 23.88 14.96
N ALA A 418 2.73 23.87 16.28
CA ALA A 418 2.20 22.71 16.98
C ALA A 418 0.78 22.41 16.50
N ARG A 419 0.51 21.12 16.30
CA ARG A 419 -0.79 20.60 15.89
C ARG A 419 -1.69 20.43 17.11
N LEU A 420 -2.88 21.03 17.08
CA LEU A 420 -3.97 20.65 17.97
C LEU A 420 -4.50 19.27 17.54
N LEU A 421 -4.53 18.32 18.46
CA LEU A 421 -5.16 17.02 18.21
C LEU A 421 -6.67 17.16 18.23
N ASP A 422 -7.34 16.45 17.32
CA ASP A 422 -8.79 16.36 17.33
C ASP A 422 -9.26 15.52 18.54
N PRO A 423 -10.44 15.80 19.12
CA PRO A 423 -10.98 15.02 20.23
C PRO A 423 -11.18 13.52 19.94
N SER A 424 -11.15 13.11 18.66
CA SER A 424 -11.19 11.71 18.25
C SER A 424 -9.83 11.01 18.32
N GLU A 425 -8.72 11.75 18.39
CA GLU A 425 -7.34 11.23 18.39
C GLU A 425 -6.85 10.87 19.80
N TYR A 426 -7.59 11.24 20.84
CA TYR A 426 -7.27 10.93 22.24
C TYR A 426 -8.54 10.72 23.06
N THR A 427 -8.37 10.07 24.21
CA THR A 427 -9.42 9.92 25.22
C THR A 427 -8.98 10.59 26.52
N VAL A 428 -9.94 11.13 27.27
CA VAL A 428 -9.69 11.80 28.55
C VAL A 428 -10.48 11.10 29.64
N ASN A 429 -9.80 10.75 30.74
CA ASN A 429 -10.51 10.37 31.96
C ASN A 429 -10.79 11.61 32.80
N SER A 430 -12.04 12.10 32.76
CA SER A 430 -12.40 13.38 33.37
C SER A 430 -12.33 13.40 34.90
N LYS A 431 -12.35 12.23 35.55
CA LYS A 431 -12.29 12.10 37.01
C LYS A 431 -10.88 11.89 37.55
N LEU A 432 -10.06 11.13 36.82
CA LEU A 432 -8.71 10.76 37.25
C LEU A 432 -7.62 11.66 36.66
N GLY A 433 -7.94 12.46 35.65
CA GLY A 433 -7.04 13.47 35.11
C GLY A 433 -5.84 12.94 34.34
N PHE A 434 -6.10 12.04 33.41
CA PHE A 434 -5.13 11.58 32.42
C PHE A 434 -5.72 11.53 31.02
N ILE A 435 -4.83 11.58 30.03
CA ILE A 435 -5.14 11.41 28.62
C ILE A 435 -4.51 10.13 28.08
N SER A 436 -5.17 9.51 27.11
CA SER A 436 -4.63 8.37 26.36
C SER A 436 -4.72 8.68 24.87
N LEU A 437 -3.58 8.71 24.21
CA LEU A 437 -3.49 8.95 22.78
C LEU A 437 -3.83 7.68 22.01
N ASN A 438 -4.43 7.81 20.83
CA ASN A 438 -4.68 6.65 19.97
C ASN A 438 -3.41 6.18 19.26
N THR A 439 -2.43 7.07 19.09
CA THR A 439 -1.12 6.80 18.50
C THR A 439 -0.02 7.00 19.54
N THR A 440 1.01 6.15 19.48
CA THR A 440 2.19 6.30 20.31
C THR A 440 3.04 7.44 19.81
N LEU A 441 3.52 8.30 20.71
CA LEU A 441 4.41 9.40 20.36
C LEU A 441 5.85 8.93 20.14
N ASN A 442 6.49 9.48 19.12
CA ASN A 442 7.91 9.29 18.89
C ASN A 442 8.75 10.00 19.97
N SER A 443 10.00 9.56 20.13
CA SER A 443 10.92 10.10 21.13
C SER A 443 11.20 11.60 20.92
N ASP A 444 11.23 12.06 19.68
CA ASP A 444 11.48 13.45 19.25
C ASP A 444 10.24 14.35 19.24
N GLN A 445 9.06 13.82 19.62
CA GLN A 445 7.83 14.61 19.68
C GLN A 445 7.58 15.18 21.07
N THR A 446 7.09 16.42 21.09
CA THR A 446 6.64 17.10 22.30
C THR A 446 5.15 16.90 22.50
N LEU A 447 4.72 16.69 23.75
CA LEU A 447 3.31 16.66 24.15
C LEU A 447 3.05 17.76 25.16
N ALA A 448 2.06 18.58 24.89
CA ALA A 448 1.61 19.64 25.79
C ALA A 448 0.09 19.71 25.86
N VAL A 449 -0.43 20.28 26.94
CA VAL A 449 -1.87 20.37 27.19
C VAL A 449 -2.26 21.72 27.78
N ALA A 450 -3.48 22.14 27.46
CA ALA A 450 -4.22 23.12 28.24
C ALA A 450 -5.52 22.45 28.71
N TYR A 451 -5.90 22.65 29.96
CA TYR A 451 -7.10 22.00 30.49
C TYR A 451 -7.82 22.86 31.54
N GLN A 452 -9.10 22.57 31.69
CA GLN A 452 -10.00 23.23 32.63
C GLN A 452 -10.84 22.18 33.34
N TYR A 453 -11.06 22.37 34.64
CA TYR A 453 -11.80 21.45 35.48
C TYR A 453 -12.54 22.17 36.61
N THR A 454 -13.50 21.48 37.20
CA THR A 454 -14.26 21.92 38.37
C THR A 454 -14.06 20.95 39.52
N VAL A 455 -14.15 21.46 40.74
CA VAL A 455 -14.09 20.67 41.97
C VAL A 455 -15.46 20.68 42.66
N ILE A 456 -15.98 19.50 42.99
CA ILE A 456 -17.27 19.35 43.64
C ILE A 456 -17.20 19.95 45.05
N GLY A 457 -18.14 20.83 45.38
CA GLY A 457 -18.20 21.47 46.71
C GLY A 457 -17.41 22.77 46.85
N GLN A 458 -16.78 23.27 45.77
CA GLN A 458 -16.13 24.57 45.73
C GLN A 458 -16.90 25.54 44.80
N ASP A 459 -17.07 26.80 45.23
CA ASP A 459 -17.86 27.80 44.50
C ASP A 459 -17.33 28.02 43.07
N SER A 460 -18.12 27.56 42.09
CA SER A 460 -18.28 27.93 40.65
C SER A 460 -17.09 28.38 39.79
N SER A 461 -15.88 28.44 40.33
CA SER A 461 -14.68 28.88 39.65
C SER A 461 -14.04 27.66 39.01
N ALA A 462 -14.05 27.65 37.68
CA ALA A 462 -13.29 26.65 36.95
C ALA A 462 -11.80 26.92 37.13
N PHE A 463 -11.06 25.88 37.47
CA PHE A 463 -9.60 25.91 37.51
C PHE A 463 -9.09 25.67 36.11
N GLN A 464 -8.12 26.47 35.67
CA GLN A 464 -7.52 26.37 34.35
C GLN A 464 -6.00 26.31 34.47
N VAL A 465 -5.39 25.42 33.67
CA VAL A 465 -3.95 25.30 33.50
C VAL A 465 -3.62 25.41 32.01
N GLY A 466 -2.72 26.32 31.66
CA GLY A 466 -2.43 26.70 30.28
C GLY A 466 -3.43 27.71 29.72
N GLU A 467 -3.27 28.01 28.44
CA GLU A 467 -4.11 28.90 27.65
C GLU A 467 -4.74 28.12 26.50
N PHE A 468 -6.04 28.33 26.27
CA PHE A 468 -6.74 27.70 25.16
C PHE A 468 -6.64 28.53 23.87
N SER A 469 -6.79 27.85 22.75
CA SER A 469 -6.75 28.44 21.41
C SER A 469 -7.82 29.53 21.15
N ASP A 470 -8.93 29.49 21.90
CA ASP A 470 -10.13 30.32 21.76
C ASP A 470 -10.19 31.52 22.74
N GLN A 471 -9.15 31.74 23.56
CA GLN A 471 -9.11 32.80 24.58
C GLN A 471 -8.57 34.16 24.06
N GLY A 472 -8.75 34.44 22.77
CA GLY A 472 -8.43 35.75 22.18
C GLY A 472 -6.95 36.00 21.86
N ILE A 473 -6.07 35.02 22.08
CA ILE A 473 -4.69 35.05 21.58
C ILE A 473 -4.73 34.63 20.10
N VAL A 474 -4.14 35.40 19.20
CA VAL A 474 -4.22 35.17 17.74
C VAL A 474 -2.83 34.81 17.20
N ALA A 475 -2.77 33.87 16.25
CA ALA A 475 -1.52 33.51 15.56
C ALA A 475 -0.90 34.75 14.89
N PRO A 476 0.44 34.92 14.90
CA PRO A 476 1.47 33.94 15.27
C PRO A 476 1.86 33.93 16.76
N ALA A 477 1.12 34.61 17.64
CA ALA A 477 1.46 34.67 19.06
C ALA A 477 1.42 33.30 19.72
N CYS A 478 2.39 33.03 20.59
CA CYS A 478 2.51 31.77 21.29
C CYS A 478 1.47 31.62 22.40
N LEU A 479 0.94 30.40 22.56
CA LEU A 479 0.17 29.99 23.73
C LEU A 479 1.09 29.43 24.82
N SER A 480 0.81 29.75 26.07
CA SER A 480 1.48 29.14 27.23
C SER A 480 0.71 27.92 27.68
N VAL A 481 1.32 26.74 27.61
CA VAL A 481 0.66 25.46 27.89
C VAL A 481 1.50 24.61 28.82
N LYS A 482 0.91 23.55 29.39
CA LYS A 482 1.64 22.65 30.28
C LYS A 482 2.34 21.57 29.48
N LEU A 483 3.62 21.33 29.77
CA LEU A 483 4.42 20.30 29.15
C LEU A 483 4.20 18.95 29.86
N LEU A 484 3.90 17.90 29.09
CA LEU A 484 3.78 16.52 29.57
C LEU A 484 4.94 15.63 29.11
N LYS A 485 5.51 15.92 27.94
CA LYS A 485 6.69 15.23 27.39
C LYS A 485 7.51 16.21 26.55
N SER A 486 8.81 16.29 26.80
CA SER A 486 9.79 17.00 25.94
C SER A 486 10.39 16.08 24.86
N THR A 487 11.08 16.69 23.90
CA THR A 487 11.97 16.03 22.94
C THR A 487 13.21 15.43 23.61
N SER A 488 13.63 15.97 24.76
CA SER A 488 14.74 15.45 25.56
C SER A 488 14.22 14.52 26.66
N LEU A 489 14.62 13.25 26.61
CA LEU A 489 14.27 12.27 27.63
C LEU A 489 15.21 12.39 28.83
N ASN A 490 14.67 12.78 29.99
CA ASN A 490 15.40 12.77 31.25
C ASN A 490 14.54 12.10 32.34
N THR A 491 15.00 10.99 32.90
CA THR A 491 14.24 10.23 33.91
C THR A 491 14.37 10.79 35.32
N ARG A 492 15.23 11.80 35.52
CA ARG A 492 15.45 12.45 36.82
C ARG A 492 14.57 13.67 37.04
N VAL A 493 13.91 14.17 35.99
CA VAL A 493 13.02 15.32 36.08
C VAL A 493 11.59 14.86 36.41
N PRO A 494 10.82 15.63 37.20
CA PRO A 494 9.46 15.25 37.56
C PRO A 494 8.53 15.00 36.37
N MET A 495 8.73 15.67 35.23
CA MET A 495 7.95 15.41 34.01
C MET A 495 7.89 13.92 33.62
N TRP A 496 8.97 13.15 33.86
CA TRP A 496 8.99 11.71 33.57
C TRP A 496 7.91 10.92 34.32
N ASP A 497 7.51 11.42 35.48
CA ASP A 497 6.50 10.80 36.33
C ASP A 497 5.08 11.03 35.82
N LEU A 498 4.87 12.01 34.94
CA LEU A 498 3.57 12.26 34.30
C LEU A 498 3.18 11.18 33.29
N MET A 499 4.15 10.46 32.72
CA MET A 499 3.87 9.30 31.88
C MET A 499 3.39 8.12 32.74
N MET A 500 2.20 7.60 32.43
CA MET A 500 1.63 6.43 33.09
C MET A 500 2.36 5.15 32.65
N LYS A 501 2.66 4.28 33.61
CA LYS A 501 3.44 3.05 33.42
C LYS A 501 2.67 1.80 33.88
N ASN A 502 1.35 1.92 33.99
CA ASN A 502 0.44 0.92 34.55
C ASN A 502 -0.68 0.51 33.56
N ILE A 503 -0.56 0.88 32.29
CA ILE A 503 -1.51 0.53 31.23
C ILE A 503 -0.81 -0.41 30.25
N TYR A 504 -1.48 -1.51 29.91
CA TYR A 504 -0.94 -2.57 29.07
C TYR A 504 -1.88 -2.85 27.90
N SER A 505 -1.32 -2.93 26.70
CA SER A 505 -2.08 -3.28 25.50
C SER A 505 -2.12 -4.79 25.32
N ILE A 506 -3.33 -5.36 25.33
CA ILE A 506 -3.57 -6.80 25.10
C ILE A 506 -3.81 -7.14 23.62
N GLY A 507 -3.68 -6.15 22.71
CA GLY A 507 -3.87 -6.35 21.26
C GLY A 507 -5.28 -6.79 20.84
N ALA A 508 -6.28 -6.64 21.71
CA ALA A 508 -7.65 -7.08 21.48
C ALA A 508 -8.62 -5.91 21.42
N TYR A 509 -9.57 -5.99 20.48
CA TYR A 509 -10.66 -5.03 20.32
C TYR A 509 -11.95 -5.63 20.91
N GLN A 510 -12.78 -4.77 21.54
CA GLN A 510 -14.12 -5.13 22.04
C GLN A 510 -14.13 -6.39 22.93
N VAL A 511 -13.21 -6.46 23.90
CA VAL A 511 -13.12 -7.59 24.81
C VAL A 511 -14.41 -7.74 25.62
N ASN A 512 -15.00 -8.94 25.56
CA ASN A 512 -16.16 -9.28 26.38
C ASN A 512 -15.74 -9.46 27.85
N ARG A 513 -16.31 -8.64 28.74
CA ARG A 513 -16.00 -8.63 30.17
C ARG A 513 -16.17 -10.00 30.84
N ASP A 514 -17.18 -10.78 30.46
CA ASP A 514 -17.49 -12.06 31.12
C ASP A 514 -16.53 -13.19 30.70
N LYS A 515 -15.82 -13.00 29.57
CA LYS A 515 -14.86 -13.97 29.02
C LYS A 515 -13.41 -13.51 29.12
N PHE A 516 -13.15 -12.38 29.78
CA PHE A 516 -11.79 -11.88 30.02
C PHE A 516 -11.23 -12.48 31.31
N ILE A 517 -10.12 -13.19 31.20
CA ILE A 517 -9.40 -13.77 32.33
C ILE A 517 -7.96 -13.22 32.29
N MET A 518 -7.55 -12.57 33.37
CA MET A 518 -6.18 -12.08 33.55
C MET A 518 -5.60 -12.69 34.81
N ASN A 519 -4.47 -13.36 34.67
CA ASN A 519 -3.72 -13.92 35.80
C ASN A 519 -2.36 -13.22 35.88
N ILE A 520 -2.01 -12.70 37.06
CA ILE A 520 -0.69 -12.14 37.33
C ILE A 520 0.14 -13.25 37.99
N LEU A 521 1.27 -13.61 37.37
CA LEU A 521 2.13 -14.70 37.81
C LEU A 521 3.55 -14.19 38.04
N TYR A 522 4.20 -14.68 39.10
CA TYR A 522 5.59 -14.40 39.43
C TYR A 522 6.49 -15.52 38.91
N SER A 523 7.46 -15.17 38.04
CA SER A 523 8.35 -16.13 37.36
C SER A 523 9.77 -16.22 37.96
N GLY A 524 9.98 -15.77 39.21
CA GLY A 524 11.31 -15.73 39.84
C GLY A 524 11.60 -16.82 40.86
N ASN A 525 10.72 -17.81 41.01
CA ASN A 525 10.92 -18.90 41.97
C ASN A 525 11.93 -19.94 41.44
N ASN A 526 12.61 -20.65 42.36
CA ASN A 526 13.56 -21.71 41.99
C ASN A 526 12.91 -22.92 41.30
N ASN A 527 11.58 -22.98 41.28
CA ASN A 527 10.82 -24.12 40.78
C ASN A 527 10.55 -24.04 39.27
N GLY A 528 10.91 -22.93 38.60
CA GLY A 528 10.80 -22.76 37.14
C GLY A 528 9.36 -22.66 36.61
N VAL A 529 8.36 -22.64 37.50
CA VAL A 529 6.93 -22.55 37.15
C VAL A 529 6.38 -21.25 37.73
N PRO A 530 5.81 -20.35 36.92
CA PRO A 530 5.24 -19.10 37.43
C PRO A 530 4.12 -19.35 38.46
N THR A 531 4.19 -18.67 39.60
CA THR A 531 3.22 -18.82 40.71
C THR A 531 2.39 -17.57 40.94
N GLY A 532 1.13 -17.72 41.34
CA GLY A 532 0.26 -16.60 41.74
C GLY A 532 0.55 -16.02 43.15
N TYR A 533 1.68 -16.39 43.75
CA TYR A 533 2.13 -15.93 45.06
C TYR A 533 3.63 -15.69 45.05
N PHE A 534 4.07 -14.78 45.93
CA PHE A 534 5.47 -14.54 46.21
C PHE A 534 6.00 -15.53 47.25
N VAL A 535 7.24 -15.94 47.11
CA VAL A 535 7.99 -16.71 48.12
C VAL A 535 9.00 -15.79 48.78
N GLU A 536 9.38 -16.08 50.02
CA GLU A 536 10.41 -15.33 50.72
C GLU A 536 11.72 -15.38 49.93
N GLY A 537 12.35 -14.22 49.79
CA GLY A 537 13.61 -14.09 49.07
C GLY A 537 14.78 -14.65 49.87
N PRO A 538 15.95 -14.83 49.23
CA PRO A 538 17.17 -15.21 49.94
C PRO A 538 17.52 -14.23 51.07
N GLU A 539 17.87 -14.72 52.26
CA GLU A 539 18.20 -13.90 53.45
C GLU A 539 19.34 -12.88 53.20
N ASN A 540 20.17 -13.12 52.20
CA ASN A 540 21.30 -12.28 51.82
C ASN A 540 20.94 -11.11 50.89
N ILE A 541 19.67 -10.96 50.51
CA ILE A 541 19.18 -9.83 49.71
C ILE A 541 18.28 -8.96 50.61
N GLN A 542 18.85 -7.90 51.17
CA GLN A 542 18.08 -6.84 51.85
C GLN A 542 17.74 -5.76 50.82
N GLY A 543 16.43 -5.51 50.66
CA GLY A 543 15.86 -4.52 49.73
C GLY A 543 15.62 -3.17 50.38
#